data_AF-A0A2R7Y4E7-F1
#
_entry.id   AF-A0A2R7Y4E7-F1
#
_cell.length_a   1.000
_cell.length_b   1.000
_cell.length_c   1.000
_cell.angle_alpha   90.00
_cell.angle_beta   90.00
_cell.angle_gamma   90.00
#
_symmetry.space_group_name_H-M   'P 1'
#
loop_
_entity.id
_entity.type
_entity.pdbx_description
1 polymer ?
#
loop_
_entity_poly.entity_id
_entity_poly.type
_entity_poly.pdbx_seq_one_letter_code
_entity_poly.pdbx_strand_id
1 'polypeptide(L)'
;MSGLKFKDFKTAKLVCAVLTSTLGNLFLEIVGRSQLGQGSLQLATIDLHSLPCLIIAEEKIIEKIFKVFEKLCERKILTIYEEIGASSPEGVSLNKVKPDRRELDKIIMGEILGLTEEEQLEVYRAVVDLVRSRLERAKSVQKKKVKELNVDDLVDSVLKELEEVHGIKAKEFPEEYIGRCEYKVVEVPKGSEVEVGYDLRGPYVRIDNEKVRCSSIYEARFIGYAVLAGKTKIMVPKDENILKKAVEERRKFLEEARMKIEEFINETITDKKLREDVKFKAFKKLGM
;
A
#
# COMPACT_ATOMS: atom_id res chain seq x y z
N MET A 1 -3.73 -5.33 36.15
CA MET A 1 -2.69 -5.46 35.10
C MET A 1 -3.04 -6.63 34.20
N SER A 2 -3.42 -6.35 32.95
CA SER A 2 -3.45 -7.33 31.87
C SER A 2 -2.02 -7.53 31.37
N GLY A 3 -1.54 -8.77 31.33
CA GLY A 3 -0.18 -9.14 30.94
C GLY A 3 0.05 -10.64 31.10
N LEU A 4 1.23 -11.13 30.70
CA LEU A 4 1.58 -12.53 30.87
C LEU A 4 1.77 -12.85 32.36
N LYS A 5 1.03 -13.86 32.85
CA LYS A 5 1.18 -14.39 34.21
C LYS A 5 1.73 -15.80 34.13
N PHE A 6 2.86 -16.04 34.77
CA PHE A 6 3.52 -17.33 34.82
C PHE A 6 3.29 -18.00 36.17
N LYS A 7 3.24 -19.34 36.15
CA LYS A 7 3.03 -20.16 37.36
C LYS A 7 4.26 -20.19 38.26
N ASP A 8 5.44 -20.06 37.67
CA ASP A 8 6.72 -20.16 38.36
C ASP A 8 7.80 -19.31 37.66
N PHE A 9 8.88 -19.03 38.39
CA PHE A 9 9.98 -18.19 37.92
C PHE A 9 10.78 -18.82 36.77
N LYS A 10 10.89 -20.15 36.74
CA LYS A 10 11.64 -20.86 35.71
C LYS A 10 10.95 -20.72 34.35
N THR A 11 9.63 -20.92 34.31
CA THR A 11 8.81 -20.70 33.11
C THR A 11 8.88 -19.25 32.66
N ALA A 12 8.77 -18.29 33.57
CA ALA A 12 8.89 -16.87 33.25
C ALA A 12 10.25 -16.56 32.58
N LYS A 13 11.35 -17.04 33.17
CA LYS A 13 12.70 -16.83 32.65
C LYS A 13 12.89 -17.46 31.27
N LEU A 14 12.36 -18.66 31.06
CA LEU A 14 12.44 -19.35 29.77
C LEU A 14 11.69 -18.58 28.68
N VAL A 15 10.48 -18.12 28.96
CA VAL A 15 9.70 -17.32 28.01
C VAL A 15 10.41 -16.01 27.69
N CYS A 16 10.98 -15.32 28.68
CA CYS A 16 11.79 -14.13 28.44
C CYS A 16 12.99 -14.40 27.52
N ALA A 17 13.69 -15.51 27.72
CA ALA A 17 14.82 -15.88 26.87
C ALA A 17 14.38 -16.16 25.42
N VAL A 18 13.28 -16.89 25.22
CA VAL A 18 12.73 -17.16 23.88
C VAL A 18 12.26 -15.87 23.20
N LEU A 19 11.54 -15.00 23.90
CA LEU A 19 11.09 -13.71 23.37
C LEU A 19 12.25 -12.78 23.02
N THR A 20 13.39 -12.92 23.72
CA THR A 20 14.59 -12.13 23.44
C THR A 20 15.29 -12.60 22.17
N SER A 21 15.16 -13.86 21.78
CA SER A 21 15.81 -14.43 20.59
C SER A 21 15.38 -13.75 19.28
N THR A 22 16.15 -13.95 18.21
CA THR A 22 15.80 -13.42 16.89
C THR A 22 14.48 -14.01 16.38
N LEU A 23 14.21 -15.29 16.68
CA LEU A 23 12.93 -15.90 16.34
C LEU A 23 11.77 -15.28 17.16
N GLY A 24 12.00 -14.96 18.43
CA GLY A 24 11.05 -14.21 19.24
C GLY A 24 10.72 -12.86 18.63
N ASN A 25 11.74 -12.12 18.19
CA ASN A 25 11.56 -10.86 17.46
C ASN A 25 10.76 -11.05 16.16
N LEU A 26 11.05 -12.12 15.39
CA LEU A 26 10.28 -12.44 14.18
C LEU A 26 8.79 -12.59 14.49
N PHE A 27 8.44 -13.36 15.52
CA PHE A 27 7.04 -13.54 15.91
C PHE A 27 6.40 -12.23 16.37
N LEU A 28 7.13 -11.38 17.10
CA LEU A 28 6.64 -10.07 17.52
C LEU A 28 6.43 -9.12 16.32
N GLU A 29 7.29 -9.15 15.30
CA GLU A 29 7.10 -8.36 14.07
C GLU A 29 5.89 -8.83 13.27
N ILE A 30 5.61 -10.13 13.23
CA ILE A 30 4.47 -10.70 12.49
C ILE A 30 3.14 -10.39 13.19
N VAL A 31 3.11 -10.57 14.52
CA VAL A 31 1.88 -10.43 15.33
C VAL A 31 1.62 -8.96 15.70
N GLY A 32 2.68 -8.16 15.82
CA GLY A 32 2.61 -6.79 16.28
C GLY A 32 1.88 -5.88 15.29
N ARG A 33 0.96 -5.07 15.82
CA ARG A 33 0.21 -4.08 15.03
C ARG A 33 1.05 -2.82 14.89
N SER A 34 1.25 -2.37 13.67
CA SER A 34 1.97 -1.12 13.35
C SER A 34 1.06 0.12 13.32
N GLN A 35 -0.02 0.13 14.13
CA GLN A 35 -1.03 1.19 14.17
C GLN A 35 -0.55 2.45 14.91
N LEU A 36 0.50 2.33 15.72
CA LEU A 36 1.10 3.46 16.41
C LEU A 36 2.13 4.12 15.49
N GLY A 37 1.97 5.42 15.24
CA GLY A 37 2.94 6.20 14.47
C GLY A 37 4.37 6.07 15.05
N GLN A 38 5.36 6.52 14.27
CA GLN A 38 6.79 6.37 14.60
C GLN A 38 7.35 4.94 14.55
N GLY A 39 6.59 3.96 14.06
CA GLY A 39 7.09 2.60 13.84
C GLY A 39 7.15 1.79 15.13
N SER A 40 6.28 2.13 16.09
CA SER A 40 6.08 1.34 17.30
C SER A 40 5.17 0.15 16.99
N LEU A 41 5.53 -1.02 17.52
CA LEU A 41 4.65 -2.18 17.52
C LEU A 41 3.76 -2.14 18.75
N GLN A 42 2.46 -2.26 18.54
CA GLN A 42 1.49 -2.50 19.59
C GLN A 42 1.10 -3.97 19.61
N LEU A 43 1.18 -4.58 20.79
CA LEU A 43 0.66 -5.91 21.05
C LEU A 43 -0.53 -5.77 21.99
N ALA A 44 -1.73 -6.02 21.49
CA ALA A 44 -2.89 -6.14 22.36
C ALA A 44 -2.85 -7.50 23.07
N THR A 45 -3.49 -7.59 24.23
CA THR A 45 -3.60 -8.87 24.97
C THR A 45 -4.14 -10.01 24.10
N ILE A 46 -5.06 -9.69 23.18
CA ILE A 46 -5.62 -10.68 22.26
C ILE A 46 -4.58 -11.20 21.26
N ASP A 47 -3.64 -10.35 20.84
CA ASP A 47 -2.60 -10.72 19.89
C ASP A 47 -1.58 -11.68 20.52
N LEU A 48 -1.36 -11.57 21.84
CA LEU A 48 -0.49 -12.50 22.58
C LEU A 48 -0.99 -13.95 22.53
N HIS A 49 -2.28 -14.19 22.32
CA HIS A 49 -2.80 -15.55 22.15
C HIS A 49 -2.38 -16.19 20.81
N SER A 50 -2.01 -15.38 19.82
CA SER A 50 -1.55 -15.85 18.52
C SER A 50 -0.03 -16.07 18.47
N LEU A 51 0.69 -15.71 19.54
CA LEU A 51 2.14 -15.79 19.55
C LEU A 51 2.60 -17.24 19.73
N PRO A 52 3.36 -17.81 18.78
CA PRO A 52 3.81 -19.19 18.90
C PRO A 52 4.68 -19.39 20.14
N CYS A 53 4.36 -20.42 20.93
CA CYS A 53 5.14 -20.81 22.10
C CYS A 53 5.94 -22.08 21.82
N LEU A 54 7.25 -22.03 22.05
CA LEU A 54 8.10 -23.21 21.98
C LEU A 54 7.94 -24.04 23.26
N ILE A 55 7.66 -25.33 23.10
CA ILE A 55 7.62 -26.27 24.21
C ILE A 55 9.02 -26.85 24.36
N ILE A 56 9.72 -26.46 25.43
CA ILE A 56 11.08 -26.91 25.73
C ILE A 56 11.01 -27.74 27.01
N ALA A 57 11.18 -29.05 26.89
CA ALA A 57 11.08 -29.98 28.01
C ALA A 57 12.45 -30.47 28.52
N GLU A 58 13.50 -30.38 27.70
CA GLU A 58 14.82 -30.91 28.06
C GLU A 58 15.57 -29.96 29.02
N GLU A 59 15.83 -30.44 30.24
CA GLU A 59 16.47 -29.65 31.30
C GLU A 59 17.85 -29.10 30.90
N LYS A 60 18.64 -29.91 30.18
CA LYS A 60 19.97 -29.51 29.71
C LYS A 60 19.90 -28.32 28.75
N ILE A 61 18.90 -28.29 27.86
CA ILE A 61 18.68 -27.17 26.93
C ILE A 61 18.25 -25.93 27.72
N ILE A 62 17.35 -26.08 28.70
CA ILE A 62 16.90 -24.98 29.57
C ILE A 62 18.08 -24.35 30.31
N GLU A 63 18.97 -25.15 30.89
CA GLU A 63 20.17 -24.65 31.57
C GLU A 63 21.12 -23.89 30.63
N LYS A 64 21.31 -24.38 29.40
CA LYS A 64 22.10 -23.67 28.37
C LYS A 64 21.47 -22.32 28.06
N ILE A 65 20.16 -22.28 27.79
CA ILE A 65 19.42 -21.05 27.49
C ILE A 65 19.58 -20.05 28.63
N PHE A 66 19.44 -20.49 29.88
CA PHE A 66 19.54 -19.60 31.04
C PHE A 66 20.93 -18.97 31.17
N LYS A 67 22.00 -19.75 30.98
CA LYS A 67 23.37 -19.22 31.03
C LYS A 67 23.62 -18.15 29.97
N VAL A 68 23.14 -18.36 28.75
CA VAL A 68 23.30 -17.39 27.65
C VAL A 68 22.43 -16.16 27.89
N PHE A 69 21.18 -16.37 28.34
CA PHE A 69 20.26 -15.29 28.64
C PHE A 69 20.77 -14.38 29.77
N GLU A 70 21.38 -14.93 30.82
CA GLU A 70 22.02 -14.14 31.88
C GLU A 70 23.12 -13.23 31.34
N LYS A 71 24.03 -13.76 30.50
CA LYS A 71 25.06 -12.94 29.83
C LYS A 71 24.47 -11.82 28.98
N LEU A 72 23.38 -12.10 28.27
CA LEU A 72 22.67 -11.09 27.46
C LEU A 72 22.06 -9.99 28.34
N CYS A 73 21.56 -10.33 29.53
CA CYS A 73 21.00 -9.37 30.49
C CYS A 73 22.07 -8.46 31.13
N GLU A 74 23.33 -8.89 31.20
CA GLU A 74 24.42 -8.10 31.79
C GLU A 74 24.92 -6.98 30.88
N ARG A 75 24.65 -7.06 29.58
CA ARG A 75 25.10 -6.05 28.61
C ARG A 75 24.01 -5.06 28.24
N LYS A 76 24.42 -3.97 27.61
CA LYS A 76 23.50 -2.98 27.04
C LYS A 76 22.64 -3.62 25.95
N ILE A 77 21.34 -3.29 25.97
CA ILE A 77 20.39 -3.62 24.90
C ILE A 77 20.76 -2.80 23.67
N LEU A 78 21.00 -3.47 22.55
CA LEU A 78 21.32 -2.84 21.27
C LEU A 78 20.12 -2.91 20.32
N THR A 79 20.18 -2.14 19.24
CA THR A 79 19.20 -2.24 18.17
C THR A 79 19.35 -3.56 17.41
N ILE A 80 18.27 -4.05 16.78
CA ILE A 80 18.33 -5.30 16.01
C ILE A 80 19.40 -5.28 14.91
N TYR A 81 19.68 -4.10 14.33
CA TYR A 81 20.72 -3.93 13.32
C TYR A 81 22.13 -4.09 13.90
N GLU A 82 22.36 -3.63 15.13
CA GLU A 82 23.64 -3.80 15.83
C GLU A 82 23.83 -5.22 16.38
N GLU A 83 22.73 -5.89 16.75
CA GLU A 83 22.69 -7.28 17.19
C GLU A 83 23.05 -8.24 16.06
N ILE A 84 22.45 -8.03 14.87
CA ILE A 84 22.66 -8.85 13.67
C ILE A 84 23.90 -8.40 12.89
N GLY A 85 24.31 -7.13 13.03
CA GLY A 85 25.43 -6.55 12.30
C GLY A 85 25.11 -6.15 10.86
N ALA A 86 23.84 -5.91 10.55
CA ALA A 86 23.37 -5.51 9.21
C ALA A 86 22.11 -4.65 9.29
N SER A 87 22.00 -3.66 8.40
CA SER A 87 20.82 -2.80 8.23
C SER A 87 20.00 -3.11 6.97
N SER A 88 20.45 -4.06 6.16
CA SER A 88 19.72 -4.58 5.00
C SER A 88 19.84 -6.12 4.95
N PRO A 89 18.85 -6.83 4.38
CA PRO A 89 18.85 -8.30 4.32
C PRO A 89 20.09 -8.86 3.59
N GLU A 90 20.56 -8.17 2.55
CA GLU A 90 21.70 -8.60 1.73
C GLU A 90 23.02 -8.52 2.50
N GLY A 91 23.09 -7.64 3.52
CA GLY A 91 24.27 -7.45 4.36
C GLY A 91 24.42 -8.46 5.50
N VAL A 92 23.40 -9.29 5.74
CA VAL A 92 23.32 -10.25 6.85
C VAL A 92 24.31 -11.41 6.63
N SER A 93 25.07 -11.72 7.66
CA SER A 93 25.99 -12.86 7.71
C SER A 93 26.12 -13.37 9.14
N LEU A 94 26.16 -14.69 9.32
CA LEU A 94 26.27 -15.31 10.66
C LEU A 94 27.50 -14.82 11.45
N ASN A 95 28.59 -14.50 10.76
CA ASN A 95 29.83 -14.03 11.39
C ASN A 95 29.74 -12.60 11.93
N LYS A 96 28.73 -11.83 11.51
CA LYS A 96 28.50 -10.45 11.97
C LYS A 96 27.54 -10.37 13.17
N VAL A 97 26.74 -11.42 13.38
CA VAL A 97 25.82 -11.51 14.51
C VAL A 97 26.64 -11.55 15.80
N LYS A 98 26.20 -10.82 16.83
CA LYS A 98 26.90 -10.81 18.12
C LYS A 98 27.05 -12.25 18.66
N PRO A 99 28.22 -12.65 19.20
CA PRO A 99 28.47 -14.04 19.57
C PRO A 99 27.47 -14.61 20.58
N ASP A 100 27.09 -13.83 21.58
CA ASP A 100 26.11 -14.20 22.61
C ASP A 100 24.68 -14.33 22.07
N ARG A 101 24.27 -13.41 21.19
CA ARG A 101 23.02 -13.50 20.41
C ARG A 101 23.01 -14.77 19.57
N ARG A 102 24.08 -15.00 18.81
CA ARG A 102 24.23 -16.16 17.93
C ARG A 102 24.18 -17.47 18.71
N GLU A 103 24.76 -17.50 19.91
CA GLU A 103 24.73 -18.65 20.82
C GLU A 103 23.28 -18.98 21.22
N LEU A 104 22.50 -17.99 21.68
CA LEU A 104 21.09 -18.19 22.05
C LEU A 104 20.27 -18.66 20.84
N ASP A 105 20.45 -17.98 19.71
CA ASP A 105 19.74 -18.24 18.47
C ASP A 105 20.09 -19.62 17.88
N LYS A 106 21.33 -20.10 18.03
CA LYS A 106 21.73 -21.46 17.64
C LYS A 106 21.02 -22.52 18.47
N ILE A 107 20.85 -22.29 19.76
CA ILE A 107 20.11 -23.21 20.63
C ILE A 107 18.64 -23.23 20.20
N ILE A 108 18.01 -22.06 20.05
CA ILE A 108 16.57 -21.97 19.77
C ILE A 108 16.23 -22.43 18.35
N MET A 109 16.95 -21.94 17.33
CA MET A 109 16.66 -22.28 15.94
C MET A 109 17.29 -23.60 15.52
N GLY A 110 18.53 -23.87 15.94
CA GLY A 110 19.25 -25.07 15.55
C GLY A 110 18.91 -26.27 16.44
N GLU A 111 19.23 -26.22 17.73
CA GLU A 111 19.07 -27.38 18.62
C GLU A 111 17.60 -27.75 18.87
N ILE A 112 16.69 -26.76 18.99
CA ILE A 112 15.28 -27.00 19.31
C ILE A 112 14.40 -27.18 18.06
N LEU A 113 14.55 -26.30 17.06
CA LEU A 113 13.73 -26.34 15.85
C LEU A 113 14.34 -27.14 14.70
N GLY A 114 15.63 -27.47 14.77
CA GLY A 114 16.31 -28.23 13.72
C GLY A 114 16.63 -27.42 12.46
N LEU A 115 16.62 -26.08 12.53
CA LEU A 115 16.91 -25.22 11.39
C LEU A 115 18.39 -25.27 11.00
N THR A 116 18.67 -25.37 9.70
CA THR A 116 20.05 -25.31 9.19
C THR A 116 20.65 -23.91 9.34
N GLU A 117 21.96 -23.77 9.09
CA GLU A 117 22.60 -22.45 9.14
C GLU A 117 22.06 -21.50 8.07
N GLU A 118 21.69 -22.04 6.90
CA GLU A 118 21.06 -21.31 5.81
C GLU A 118 19.65 -20.84 6.20
N GLU A 119 18.84 -21.71 6.80
CA GLU A 119 17.49 -21.34 7.27
C GLU A 119 17.56 -20.31 8.40
N GLN A 120 18.52 -20.45 9.31
CA GLN A 120 18.79 -19.44 10.33
C GLN A 120 19.17 -18.10 9.71
N LEU A 121 19.98 -18.11 8.65
CA LEU A 121 20.33 -16.90 7.91
C LEU A 121 19.09 -16.20 7.32
N GLU A 122 18.15 -16.96 6.77
CA GLU A 122 16.88 -16.44 6.27
C GLU A 122 16.02 -15.82 7.39
N VAL A 123 16.01 -16.40 8.59
CA VAL A 123 15.33 -15.79 9.75
C VAL A 123 15.93 -14.42 10.09
N TYR A 124 17.25 -14.30 10.13
CA TYR A 124 17.90 -12.99 10.37
C TYR A 124 17.55 -11.98 9.26
N ARG A 125 17.57 -12.41 8.00
CA ARG A 125 17.20 -11.56 6.85
C ARG A 125 15.77 -11.06 6.95
N ALA A 126 14.83 -11.96 7.27
CA ALA A 126 13.43 -11.63 7.44
C ALA A 126 13.20 -10.60 8.56
N VAL A 127 13.85 -10.78 9.72
CA VAL A 127 13.73 -9.81 10.82
C VAL A 127 14.27 -8.43 10.43
N VAL A 128 15.44 -8.37 9.78
CA VAL A 128 16.02 -7.11 9.31
C VAL A 128 15.09 -6.42 8.32
N ASP A 129 14.51 -7.17 7.38
CA ASP A 129 13.60 -6.61 6.37
C ASP A 129 12.28 -6.11 6.96
N LEU A 130 11.68 -6.87 7.88
CA LEU A 130 10.43 -6.48 8.56
C LEU A 130 10.64 -5.21 9.38
N VAL A 131 11.72 -5.15 10.15
CA VAL A 131 12.03 -3.96 10.97
C VAL A 131 12.33 -2.77 10.08
N ARG A 132 13.09 -2.95 8.98
CA ARG A 132 13.36 -1.89 8.01
C ARG A 132 12.06 -1.37 7.40
N SER A 133 11.22 -2.27 6.89
CA SER A 133 9.93 -1.93 6.29
C SER A 133 9.04 -1.16 7.26
N ARG A 134 8.98 -1.57 8.54
CA ARG A 134 8.23 -0.86 9.58
C ARG A 134 8.78 0.56 9.82
N LEU A 135 10.09 0.70 9.97
CA LEU A 135 10.72 2.00 10.25
C LEU A 135 10.65 2.95 9.05
N GLU A 136 10.76 2.44 7.82
CA GLU A 136 10.59 3.22 6.60
C GLU A 136 9.15 3.69 6.41
N ARG A 137 8.17 2.82 6.64
CA ARG A 137 6.74 3.22 6.70
C ARG A 137 6.51 4.29 7.76
N ALA A 138 7.11 4.16 8.93
CA ALA A 138 7.00 5.20 9.96
C ALA A 138 7.60 6.54 9.53
N LYS A 139 8.73 6.52 8.83
CA LYS A 139 9.37 7.72 8.28
C LYS A 139 8.57 8.33 7.13
N SER A 140 7.96 7.54 6.26
CA SER A 140 7.08 8.05 5.19
C SER A 140 5.82 8.70 5.77
N VAL A 141 5.28 8.15 6.85
CA VAL A 141 4.16 8.75 7.60
C VAL A 141 4.59 10.01 8.37
N GLN A 142 5.80 10.07 8.95
CA GLN A 142 6.32 11.30 9.58
C GLN A 142 6.69 12.40 8.57
N LYS A 143 7.18 12.04 7.37
CA LYS A 143 7.35 13.00 6.26
C LYS A 143 6.02 13.54 5.74
N LYS A 144 4.89 12.91 6.10
CA LYS A 144 3.52 13.41 5.91
C LYS A 144 2.99 14.20 7.12
N LYS A 145 3.82 14.67 8.05
CA LYS A 145 3.44 15.75 8.97
C LYS A 145 3.59 17.11 8.29
N VAL A 146 2.47 17.59 7.73
CA VAL A 146 2.12 19.01 7.60
C VAL A 146 3.22 19.91 7.03
N LYS A 147 3.77 19.57 5.87
CA LYS A 147 3.82 20.58 4.81
C LYS A 147 2.53 20.38 4.05
N GLU A 148 1.69 21.42 4.00
CA GLU A 148 0.42 21.47 3.26
C GLU A 148 0.37 20.39 2.18
N LEU A 149 -0.32 19.27 2.47
CA LEU A 149 -0.62 18.28 1.44
C LEU A 149 -1.58 19.01 0.52
N ASN A 150 -1.06 19.63 -0.53
CA ASN A 150 -1.90 20.14 -1.57
C ASN A 150 -2.64 18.91 -2.12
N VAL A 151 -3.97 18.96 -2.05
CA VAL A 151 -4.84 17.89 -2.56
C VAL A 151 -4.44 17.57 -4.01
N ASP A 152 -3.94 18.56 -4.75
CA ASP A 152 -3.42 18.39 -6.10
C ASP A 152 -2.21 17.45 -6.19
N ASP A 153 -1.24 17.55 -5.27
CA ASP A 153 -0.04 16.69 -5.26
C ASP A 153 -0.41 15.24 -4.95
N LEU A 154 -1.39 15.04 -4.08
CA LEU A 154 -1.89 13.71 -3.75
C LEU A 154 -2.60 13.09 -4.96
N VAL A 155 -3.43 13.88 -5.66
CA VAL A 155 -4.05 13.43 -6.90
C VAL A 155 -2.99 13.09 -7.95
N ASP A 156 -1.95 13.90 -8.11
CA ASP A 156 -0.89 13.65 -9.09
C ASP A 156 -0.08 12.38 -8.75
N SER A 157 0.14 12.10 -7.46
CA SER A 157 0.78 10.86 -7.03
C SER A 157 -0.06 9.62 -7.35
N VAL A 158 -1.37 9.68 -7.14
CA VAL A 158 -2.30 8.59 -7.48
C VAL A 158 -2.29 8.35 -8.99
N LEU A 159 -2.38 9.42 -9.79
CA LEU A 159 -2.37 9.30 -11.25
C LEU A 159 -1.06 8.70 -11.78
N LYS A 160 0.08 9.08 -11.17
CA LYS A 160 1.39 8.56 -11.55
C LYS A 160 1.56 7.07 -11.24
N GLU A 161 1.10 6.63 -10.07
CA GLU A 161 1.16 5.22 -9.66
C GLU A 161 0.25 4.34 -10.54
N LEU A 162 -0.91 4.86 -10.96
CA LEU A 162 -1.77 4.19 -11.94
C LEU A 162 -1.10 4.03 -13.30
N GLU A 163 -0.32 5.01 -13.74
CA GLU A 163 0.45 4.93 -14.98
C GLU A 163 1.58 3.89 -14.87
N GLU A 164 2.36 3.93 -13.78
CA GLU A 164 3.53 3.05 -13.57
C GLU A 164 3.14 1.58 -13.34
N VAL A 165 2.11 1.32 -12.52
CA VAL A 165 1.75 -0.04 -12.10
C VAL A 165 0.80 -0.71 -13.10
N HIS A 166 -0.06 0.07 -13.75
CA HIS A 166 -1.14 -0.47 -14.56
C HIS A 166 -1.10 -0.05 -16.02
N GLY A 167 -0.14 0.78 -16.44
CA GLY A 167 -0.05 1.28 -17.81
C GLY A 167 -1.25 2.14 -18.21
N ILE A 168 -2.01 2.64 -17.23
CA ILE A 168 -3.18 3.51 -17.43
C ILE A 168 -2.64 4.91 -17.72
N LYS A 169 -2.19 5.13 -18.95
CA LYS A 169 -1.74 6.44 -19.39
C LYS A 169 -2.96 7.33 -19.64
N ALA A 170 -2.97 8.52 -19.04
CA ALA A 170 -4.00 9.53 -19.30
C ALA A 170 -3.90 10.03 -20.75
N LYS A 171 -4.48 9.28 -21.69
CA LYS A 171 -4.60 9.71 -23.10
C LYS A 171 -5.48 10.96 -23.16
N GLU A 172 -5.04 11.97 -23.89
CA GLU A 172 -5.88 13.14 -24.16
C GLU A 172 -7.06 12.75 -25.05
N PHE A 173 -8.26 13.00 -24.54
CA PHE A 173 -9.50 12.81 -25.30
C PHE A 173 -9.96 14.16 -25.86
N PRO A 174 -10.36 14.26 -27.14
CA PRO A 174 -10.54 13.17 -28.11
C PRO A 174 -9.31 12.77 -28.93
N GLU A 175 -8.24 13.57 -28.96
CA GLU A 175 -7.20 13.54 -29.98
C GLU A 175 -6.40 12.23 -30.05
N GLU A 176 -6.10 11.59 -28.92
CA GLU A 176 -5.36 10.32 -28.90
C GLU A 176 -6.25 9.09 -29.17
N TYR A 177 -7.58 9.28 -29.15
CA TYR A 177 -8.55 8.22 -29.40
C TYR A 177 -9.02 8.19 -30.85
N ILE A 178 -8.80 9.28 -31.58
CA ILE A 178 -9.12 9.42 -32.99
C ILE A 178 -7.82 9.38 -33.78
N GLY A 179 -7.56 8.28 -34.48
CA GLY A 179 -6.43 8.21 -35.42
C GLY A 179 -6.60 9.17 -36.60
N ARG A 180 -5.82 8.98 -37.67
CA ARG A 180 -6.06 9.70 -38.93
C ARG A 180 -7.42 9.32 -39.50
N CYS A 181 -8.40 10.20 -39.38
CA CYS A 181 -9.76 10.00 -39.87
C CYS A 181 -10.37 11.32 -40.38
N GLU A 182 -11.45 11.21 -41.15
CA GLU A 182 -12.28 12.37 -41.44
C GLU A 182 -13.12 12.74 -40.22
N TYR A 183 -13.09 14.01 -39.85
CA TYR A 183 -13.81 14.55 -38.72
C TYR A 183 -14.66 15.75 -39.13
N LYS A 184 -15.67 16.05 -38.31
CA LYS A 184 -16.36 17.33 -38.28
C LYS A 184 -15.98 18.07 -37.00
N VAL A 185 -15.96 19.39 -37.08
CA VAL A 185 -15.71 20.23 -35.91
C VAL A 185 -17.05 20.60 -35.29
N VAL A 186 -17.22 20.28 -34.01
CA VAL A 186 -18.40 20.66 -33.22
C VAL A 186 -17.92 21.61 -32.13
N GLU A 187 -18.47 22.83 -32.12
CA GLU A 187 -18.25 23.80 -31.06
C GLU A 187 -19.36 23.68 -30.03
N VAL A 188 -18.97 23.63 -28.77
CA VAL A 188 -19.87 23.45 -27.63
C VAL A 188 -19.65 24.55 -26.59
N PRO A 189 -20.70 24.92 -25.85
CA PRO A 189 -20.59 25.88 -24.76
C PRO A 189 -19.59 25.39 -23.71
N LYS A 190 -18.91 26.34 -23.06
CA LYS A 190 -18.03 26.04 -21.94
C LYS A 190 -18.89 25.77 -20.70
N GLY A 191 -18.91 24.53 -20.25
CA GLY A 191 -19.65 24.10 -19.06
C GLY A 191 -18.98 22.93 -18.36
N SER A 192 -19.48 22.57 -17.19
CA SER A 192 -18.91 21.50 -16.36
C SER A 192 -19.90 20.39 -16.04
N GLU A 193 -21.21 20.66 -16.09
CA GLU A 193 -22.23 19.63 -15.91
C GLU A 193 -22.61 19.05 -17.27
N VAL A 194 -22.36 17.75 -17.46
CA VAL A 194 -22.62 17.06 -18.72
C VAL A 194 -23.60 15.92 -18.48
N GLU A 195 -24.72 15.94 -19.19
CA GLU A 195 -25.67 14.84 -19.21
C GLU A 195 -25.90 14.37 -20.64
N VAL A 196 -25.66 13.08 -20.87
CA VAL A 196 -25.94 12.43 -22.15
C VAL A 196 -27.28 11.73 -22.05
N GLY A 197 -28.20 12.06 -22.95
CA GLY A 197 -29.56 11.54 -22.91
C GLY A 197 -30.16 11.31 -24.28
N TYR A 198 -31.40 10.84 -24.25
CA TYR A 198 -32.22 10.62 -25.44
C TYR A 198 -33.62 11.18 -25.16
N ASP A 199 -34.17 11.95 -26.10
CA ASP A 199 -35.57 12.39 -26.04
C ASP A 199 -36.28 12.14 -27.38
N LEU A 200 -37.53 12.60 -27.50
CA LEU A 200 -38.35 12.41 -28.71
C LEU A 200 -37.74 13.02 -29.99
N ARG A 201 -36.74 13.90 -29.87
CA ARG A 201 -36.02 14.52 -30.99
C ARG A 201 -34.65 13.88 -31.24
N GLY A 202 -34.34 12.76 -30.57
CA GLY A 202 -33.10 12.01 -30.74
C GLY A 202 -32.07 12.23 -29.61
N PRO A 203 -30.85 11.70 -29.78
CA PRO A 203 -29.80 11.78 -28.78
C PRO A 203 -29.29 13.20 -28.60
N TYR A 204 -28.95 13.55 -27.36
CA TYR A 204 -28.44 14.88 -27.02
C TYR A 204 -27.38 14.82 -25.93
N VAL A 205 -26.56 15.86 -25.89
CA VAL A 205 -25.69 16.19 -24.76
C VAL A 205 -26.19 17.51 -24.18
N ARG A 206 -26.56 17.49 -22.91
CA ARG A 206 -26.83 18.70 -22.15
C ARG A 206 -25.55 19.14 -21.46
N ILE A 207 -25.13 20.37 -21.72
CA ILE A 207 -23.97 21.01 -21.09
C ILE A 207 -24.52 22.18 -20.30
N ASP A 208 -24.45 22.08 -18.97
CA ASP A 208 -25.18 22.93 -18.02
C ASP A 208 -26.67 23.03 -18.40
N ASN A 209 -27.10 24.16 -18.99
CA ASN A 209 -28.49 24.39 -19.40
C ASN A 209 -28.74 24.29 -20.91
N GLU A 210 -27.70 24.06 -21.73
CA GLU A 210 -27.80 24.03 -23.18
C GLU A 210 -27.81 22.59 -23.71
N LYS A 211 -28.72 22.29 -24.65
CA LYS A 211 -28.81 20.98 -25.30
C LYS A 211 -28.19 21.03 -26.69
N VAL A 212 -27.11 20.28 -26.87
CA VAL A 212 -26.48 20.01 -28.17
C VAL A 212 -27.08 18.73 -28.74
N ARG A 213 -27.56 18.79 -29.99
CA ARG A 213 -28.18 17.65 -30.68
C ARG A 213 -27.14 16.82 -31.41
N CYS A 214 -27.28 15.50 -31.31
CA CYS A 214 -26.34 14.55 -31.91
C CYS A 214 -27.05 13.61 -32.88
N SER A 215 -26.29 13.06 -33.83
CA SER A 215 -26.83 12.10 -34.80
C SER A 215 -26.93 10.69 -34.21
N SER A 216 -26.08 10.35 -33.25
CA SER A 216 -26.13 9.06 -32.54
C SER A 216 -25.83 9.22 -31.04
N ILE A 217 -26.18 8.19 -30.26
CA ILE A 217 -25.85 8.16 -28.83
C ILE A 217 -24.34 8.08 -28.60
N TYR A 218 -23.58 7.48 -29.52
CA TYR A 218 -22.12 7.43 -29.45
C TYR A 218 -21.52 8.80 -29.72
N GLU A 219 -22.05 9.55 -30.68
CA GLU A 219 -21.65 10.95 -30.87
C GLU A 219 -21.92 11.77 -29.60
N ALA A 220 -23.08 11.58 -28.98
CA ALA A 220 -23.42 12.28 -27.74
C ALA A 220 -22.45 11.92 -26.60
N ARG A 221 -22.15 10.63 -26.40
CA ARG A 221 -21.16 10.19 -25.40
C ARG A 221 -19.76 10.72 -25.68
N PHE A 222 -19.36 10.75 -26.94
CA PHE A 222 -18.06 11.26 -27.37
C PHE A 222 -17.93 12.75 -27.06
N ILE A 223 -18.91 13.56 -27.44
CA ILE A 223 -18.95 14.99 -27.12
C ILE A 223 -18.94 15.19 -25.61
N GLY A 224 -19.72 14.40 -24.86
CA GLY A 224 -19.74 14.47 -23.40
C GLY A 224 -18.38 14.25 -22.75
N TYR A 225 -17.64 13.21 -23.16
CA TYR A 225 -16.29 12.97 -22.65
C TYR A 225 -15.30 14.08 -23.02
N ALA A 226 -15.41 14.66 -24.20
CA ALA A 226 -14.54 15.77 -24.61
C ALA A 226 -14.82 17.06 -23.81
N VAL A 227 -16.09 17.33 -23.48
CA VAL A 227 -16.47 18.47 -22.63
C VAL A 227 -15.95 18.29 -21.21
N LEU A 228 -16.07 17.09 -20.63
CA LEU A 228 -15.51 16.77 -19.31
C LEU A 228 -13.98 16.87 -19.28
N ALA A 229 -13.31 16.63 -20.42
CA ALA A 229 -11.88 16.89 -20.60
C ALA A 229 -11.54 18.38 -20.83
N GLY A 230 -12.52 19.28 -20.80
CA GLY A 230 -12.34 20.73 -20.93
C GLY A 230 -12.24 21.26 -22.35
N LYS A 231 -12.56 20.45 -23.37
CA LYS A 231 -12.48 20.84 -24.78
C LYS A 231 -13.80 21.48 -25.22
N THR A 232 -13.72 22.69 -25.79
CA THR A 232 -14.88 23.40 -26.36
C THR A 232 -14.99 23.26 -27.88
N LYS A 233 -13.90 22.88 -28.54
CA LYS A 233 -13.83 22.63 -29.98
C LYS A 233 -13.44 21.18 -30.20
N ILE A 234 -14.41 20.37 -30.61
CA ILE A 234 -14.32 18.90 -30.58
C ILE A 234 -14.25 18.38 -32.01
N MET A 235 -13.21 17.59 -32.31
CA MET A 235 -13.06 16.89 -33.57
C MET A 235 -13.80 15.55 -33.48
N VAL A 236 -15.02 15.51 -34.02
CA VAL A 236 -15.90 14.34 -33.98
C VAL A 236 -15.69 13.52 -35.26
N PRO A 237 -15.25 12.25 -35.19
CA PRO A 237 -15.12 11.39 -36.36
C PRO A 237 -16.46 11.25 -37.09
N LYS A 238 -16.44 11.27 -38.43
CA LYS A 238 -17.65 11.00 -39.24
C LYS A 238 -17.99 9.50 -39.26
N ASP A 239 -17.00 8.63 -39.08
CA ASP A 239 -17.18 7.19 -39.04
C ASP A 239 -17.70 6.75 -37.66
N GLU A 240 -18.89 6.14 -37.66
CA GLU A 240 -19.56 5.68 -36.45
C GLU A 240 -18.80 4.54 -35.75
N ASN A 241 -18.04 3.71 -36.48
CA ASN A 241 -17.24 2.65 -35.88
C ASN A 241 -16.08 3.22 -35.07
N ILE A 242 -15.44 4.29 -35.56
CA ILE A 242 -14.37 5.00 -34.85
C ILE A 242 -14.93 5.66 -33.59
N LEU A 243 -16.09 6.32 -33.70
CA LEU A 243 -16.82 6.90 -32.57
C LEU A 243 -17.11 5.86 -31.49
N LYS A 244 -17.72 4.73 -31.87
CA LYS A 244 -18.07 3.64 -30.94
C LYS A 244 -16.83 3.08 -30.26
N LYS A 245 -15.76 2.81 -31.01
CA LYS A 245 -14.50 2.30 -30.46
C LYS A 245 -13.89 3.28 -29.45
N ALA A 246 -13.82 4.56 -29.79
CA ALA A 246 -13.27 5.60 -28.91
C ALA A 246 -14.10 5.75 -27.62
N VAL A 247 -15.43 5.75 -27.72
CA VAL A 247 -16.33 5.83 -26.55
C VAL A 247 -16.17 4.63 -25.64
N GLU A 248 -16.10 3.41 -26.18
CA GLU A 248 -15.95 2.19 -25.38
C GLU A 248 -14.55 2.08 -24.75
N GLU A 249 -13.49 2.44 -25.48
CA GLU A 249 -12.12 2.47 -24.94
C GLU A 249 -12.01 3.50 -23.81
N ARG A 250 -12.57 4.70 -23.98
CA ARG A 250 -12.60 5.72 -22.93
C ARG A 250 -13.43 5.26 -21.74
N ARG A 251 -14.58 4.64 -21.95
CA ARG A 251 -15.43 4.12 -20.88
C ARG A 251 -14.69 3.11 -20.00
N LYS A 252 -14.07 2.08 -20.61
CA LYS A 252 -13.32 1.05 -19.89
C LYS A 252 -12.19 1.67 -19.07
N PHE A 253 -11.46 2.61 -19.67
CA PHE A 253 -10.41 3.35 -18.98
C PHE A 253 -10.94 4.08 -17.74
N LEU A 254 -12.08 4.77 -17.83
CA LEU A 254 -12.65 5.51 -16.70
C LEU A 254 -13.18 4.57 -15.60
N GLU A 255 -13.78 3.42 -15.96
CA GLU A 255 -14.23 2.41 -15.00
C GLU A 255 -13.05 1.81 -14.22
N GLU A 256 -11.97 1.44 -14.90
CA GLU A 256 -10.75 0.92 -14.27
C GLU A 256 -10.05 1.96 -13.39
N ALA A 257 -9.91 3.20 -13.87
CA ALA A 257 -9.32 4.28 -13.11
C ALA A 257 -10.15 4.59 -11.85
N ARG A 258 -11.48 4.60 -11.95
CA ARG A 258 -12.38 4.81 -10.80
C ARG A 258 -12.17 3.74 -9.72
N MET A 259 -12.16 2.46 -10.09
CA MET A 259 -11.99 1.37 -9.13
C MET A 259 -10.67 1.49 -8.37
N LYS A 260 -9.57 1.73 -9.09
CA LYS A 260 -8.24 1.80 -8.46
C LYS A 260 -8.03 3.04 -7.61
N ILE A 261 -8.59 4.18 -8.03
CA ILE A 261 -8.61 5.39 -7.21
C ILE A 261 -9.35 5.13 -5.89
N GLU A 262 -10.51 4.47 -5.95
CA GLU A 262 -11.29 4.16 -4.75
C GLU A 262 -10.54 3.19 -3.83
N GLU A 263 -9.92 2.14 -4.36
CA GLU A 263 -9.11 1.19 -3.61
C GLU A 263 -7.94 1.88 -2.90
N PHE A 264 -7.11 2.60 -3.64
CA PHE A 264 -5.94 3.31 -3.10
C PHE A 264 -6.31 4.34 -2.03
N ILE A 265 -7.34 5.15 -2.29
CA ILE A 265 -7.78 6.20 -1.38
C ILE A 265 -8.37 5.58 -0.09
N ASN A 266 -9.09 4.46 -0.19
CA ASN A 266 -9.65 3.78 0.98
C ASN A 266 -8.57 3.18 1.88
N GLU A 267 -7.49 2.65 1.30
CA GLU A 267 -6.37 2.06 2.03
C GLU A 267 -5.41 3.12 2.61
N THR A 268 -5.21 4.22 1.89
CA THR A 268 -4.20 5.22 2.23
C THR A 268 -4.72 6.35 3.12
N ILE A 269 -6.00 6.73 2.98
CA ILE A 269 -6.59 7.90 3.65
C ILE A 269 -7.62 7.46 4.68
N THR A 270 -7.30 7.60 5.96
CA THR A 270 -8.19 7.25 7.08
C THR A 270 -9.27 8.31 7.35
N ASP A 271 -8.99 9.59 7.05
CA ASP A 271 -9.93 10.69 7.25
C ASP A 271 -11.01 10.69 6.16
N LYS A 272 -12.27 10.55 6.58
CA LYS A 272 -13.42 10.48 5.68
C LYS A 272 -13.66 11.75 4.87
N LYS A 273 -13.46 12.94 5.42
CA LYS A 273 -13.68 14.20 4.69
C LYS A 273 -12.60 14.44 3.65
N LEU A 274 -11.33 14.17 4.03
CA LEU A 274 -10.22 14.28 3.10
C LEU A 274 -10.33 13.26 1.97
N ARG A 275 -10.83 12.06 2.27
CA ARG A 275 -11.12 11.01 1.29
C ARG A 275 -12.05 11.48 0.19
N GLU A 276 -13.17 12.10 0.57
CA GLU A 276 -14.16 12.62 -0.38
C GLU A 276 -13.61 13.77 -1.23
N ASP A 277 -12.85 14.69 -0.63
CA ASP A 277 -12.28 15.83 -1.37
C ASP A 277 -11.22 15.39 -2.39
N VAL A 278 -10.34 14.46 -2.01
CA VAL A 278 -9.33 13.89 -2.92
C VAL A 278 -10.00 13.10 -4.04
N LYS A 279 -11.02 12.29 -3.71
CA LYS A 279 -11.80 11.53 -4.70
C LYS A 279 -12.45 12.46 -5.73
N PHE A 280 -13.10 13.52 -5.25
CA PHE A 280 -13.73 14.52 -6.11
C PHE A 280 -12.72 15.19 -7.05
N LYS A 281 -11.58 15.64 -6.53
CA LYS A 281 -10.55 16.30 -7.37
C LYS A 281 -9.87 15.34 -8.34
N ALA A 282 -9.62 14.10 -7.95
CA ALA A 282 -9.04 13.08 -8.83
C ALA A 282 -9.95 12.78 -10.02
N PHE A 283 -11.25 12.59 -9.76
CA PHE A 283 -12.24 12.37 -10.81
C PHE A 283 -12.35 13.58 -11.74
N LYS A 284 -12.37 14.79 -11.17
CA LYS A 284 -12.39 16.02 -11.98
C LYS A 284 -11.16 16.16 -12.88
N LYS A 285 -9.95 15.83 -12.40
CA LYS A 285 -8.72 15.85 -13.23
C LYS A 285 -8.74 14.81 -14.36
N LEU A 286 -9.43 13.69 -14.18
CA LEU A 286 -9.60 12.66 -15.21
C LEU A 286 -10.74 12.95 -16.21
N GLY A 287 -11.50 14.03 -16.00
CA GLY A 287 -12.68 14.35 -16.79
C GLY A 287 -13.82 13.35 -16.57
N MET A 288 -14.07 13.01 -15.29
CA MET A 288 -15.19 12.16 -14.85
C MET A 288 -16.31 12.97 -14.20
#